data_AF-A0A6A5ZCN3-F1
#
_entry.id   AF-A0A6A5ZCN3-F1
#
_cell.length_a   1.000
_cell.length_b   1.000
_cell.length_c   1.000
_cell.angle_alpha   90.00
_cell.angle_beta   90.00
_cell.angle_gamma   90.00
#
_symmetry.space_group_name_H-M   'P 1'
#
loop_
_entity.id
_entity.type
_entity.pdbx_description
1 polymer ?
#
loop_
_entity_poly.entity_id
_entity_poly.type
_entity_poly.pdbx_seq_one_letter_code
_entity_poly.pdbx_strand_id
1 'polypeptide(L)'
;MAKKTSDVEKAVTIRRLQGYPSFAEFLASDRDRSTVVFRRFDRLSARNLLHLQSELCELEAQQDALDDQDRNGSTENKQFARNWEEARKHSTGSQKERVELALKIREKLKEYKEAILLDTTLLSLQPPSDRVWDALRHKFHNISPGDLKGWPTLGGASIAILEDQDDLVSLKPPAEQDRLTSFVRDRFGFIFSKATASDDTRYFPEHRITVFVTILSTVVAAMLLVGAIVNLYVVKSQKWRLGLIAIYTALFATTVALLTSARRAEVFAATAAYSAVLVVFVSGNLGN
;
A
#
# COMPACT_ATOMS: atom_id res chain seq x y z
N MET A 1 23.07 -22.20 60.46
CA MET A 1 23.57 -21.30 59.39
C MET A 1 22.68 -21.42 58.16
N ALA A 2 22.08 -20.30 57.76
CA ALA A 2 21.53 -19.89 56.45
C ALA A 2 20.87 -20.90 55.47
N LYS A 3 19.53 -20.80 55.39
CA LYS A 3 18.64 -20.71 54.22
C LYS A 3 19.24 -20.99 52.82
N LYS A 4 18.61 -21.92 52.07
CA LYS A 4 18.37 -21.71 50.63
C LYS A 4 16.93 -22.08 50.31
N THR A 5 16.14 -21.04 50.18
CA THR A 5 14.78 -21.05 49.65
C THR A 5 14.76 -21.75 48.30
N SER A 6 13.87 -22.73 48.16
CA SER A 6 13.50 -23.31 46.88
C SER A 6 12.97 -22.21 45.98
N ASP A 7 13.65 -21.98 44.86
CA ASP A 7 13.28 -20.99 43.86
C ASP A 7 11.84 -21.20 43.38
N VAL A 8 11.01 -20.22 43.71
CA VAL A 8 9.62 -20.07 43.30
C VAL A 8 9.62 -19.39 41.93
N GLU A 9 10.12 -20.05 40.91
CA GLU A 9 9.94 -19.63 39.51
C GLU A 9 9.64 -20.86 38.65
N LYS A 10 8.52 -21.53 38.96
CA LYS A 10 7.75 -22.19 37.89
C LYS A 10 7.27 -21.07 36.98
N ALA A 11 8.07 -20.76 35.95
CA ALA A 11 7.62 -19.98 34.82
C ALA A 11 6.27 -20.55 34.39
N VAL A 12 5.21 -19.78 34.63
CA VAL A 12 3.87 -20.12 34.15
C VAL A 12 4.00 -20.06 32.64
N THR A 13 4.21 -21.20 32.00
CA THR A 13 4.02 -21.34 30.55
C THR A 13 2.55 -21.06 30.31
N ILE A 14 2.20 -19.79 30.11
CA ILE A 14 0.86 -19.40 29.71
C ILE A 14 0.65 -20.06 28.35
N ARG A 15 -0.06 -21.18 28.33
CA ARG A 15 -0.51 -21.80 27.08
C ARG A 15 -1.46 -20.80 26.44
N ARG A 16 -0.94 -19.99 25.53
CA ARG A 16 -1.75 -19.05 24.76
C ARG A 16 -2.73 -19.86 23.90
N LEU A 17 -3.99 -19.46 23.94
CA LEU A 17 -5.05 -20.07 23.15
C LEU A 17 -4.73 -19.82 21.67
N GLN A 18 -4.51 -20.90 20.94
CA GLN A 18 -4.23 -20.84 19.50
C GLN A 18 -5.52 -20.56 18.73
N GLY A 19 -5.48 -19.60 17.80
CA GLY A 19 -6.63 -19.17 17.01
C GLY A 19 -6.67 -17.65 16.86
N TYR A 20 -7.88 -17.09 16.82
CA TYR A 20 -8.07 -15.64 16.76
C TYR A 20 -7.30 -14.88 17.86
N PRO A 21 -7.27 -15.31 19.15
CA PRO A 21 -6.59 -14.55 20.19
C PRO A 21 -5.07 -14.47 19.98
N SER A 22 -4.40 -15.60 19.72
CA SER A 22 -2.95 -15.62 19.50
C SER A 22 -2.55 -14.88 18.22
N PHE A 23 -3.35 -15.01 17.16
CA PHE A 23 -3.07 -14.32 15.90
C PHE A 23 -3.31 -12.80 16.01
N ALA A 24 -4.42 -12.37 16.64
CA ALA A 24 -4.68 -10.95 16.88
C ALA A 24 -3.61 -10.31 17.77
N GLU A 25 -3.16 -11.00 18.82
CA GLU A 25 -2.05 -10.56 19.67
C GLU A 25 -0.77 -10.39 18.83
N PHE A 26 -0.47 -11.33 17.94
CA PHE A 26 0.66 -11.22 17.03
C PHE A 26 0.53 -10.01 16.09
N LEU A 27 -0.62 -9.83 15.42
CA LEU A 27 -0.86 -8.69 14.53
C LEU A 27 -0.70 -7.35 15.27
N ALA A 28 -1.12 -7.28 16.53
CA ALA A 28 -1.04 -6.07 17.37
C ALA A 28 0.34 -5.87 18.03
N SER A 29 1.18 -6.91 18.10
CA SER A 29 2.50 -6.85 18.76
C SER A 29 3.53 -6.04 17.98
N ASP A 30 3.33 -5.87 16.67
CA ASP A 30 4.23 -5.08 15.85
C ASP A 30 4.10 -3.59 16.14
N ARG A 31 5.18 -3.01 16.65
CA ARG A 31 5.29 -1.59 16.97
C ARG A 31 5.09 -0.71 15.75
N ASP A 32 5.58 -1.17 14.59
CA ASP A 32 5.49 -0.42 13.34
C ASP A 32 4.15 -0.65 12.64
N ARG A 33 3.29 -1.57 13.15
CA ARG A 33 1.98 -1.97 12.61
C ARG A 33 2.01 -2.41 11.15
N SER A 34 3.18 -2.81 10.65
CA SER A 34 3.38 -3.39 9.32
C SER A 34 2.67 -4.74 9.18
N THR A 35 2.51 -5.48 10.29
CA THR A 35 1.81 -6.78 10.30
C THR A 35 0.29 -6.67 10.33
N VAL A 36 -0.30 -5.47 10.45
CA VAL A 36 -1.76 -5.29 10.49
C VAL A 36 -2.32 -5.39 9.07
N VAL A 37 -2.45 -6.64 8.61
CA VAL A 37 -2.85 -7.01 7.26
C VAL A 37 -4.15 -7.79 7.31
N PHE A 38 -5.06 -7.45 6.41
CA PHE A 38 -6.34 -8.12 6.26
C PHE A 38 -6.62 -8.43 4.79
N ARG A 39 -7.53 -9.38 4.57
CA ARG A 39 -8.04 -9.66 3.24
C ARG A 39 -9.04 -8.60 2.80
N ARG A 40 -8.91 -8.11 1.57
CA ARG A 40 -9.79 -7.09 0.96
C ARG A 40 -11.09 -7.69 0.42
N PHE A 41 -11.05 -8.96 0.03
CA PHE A 41 -12.18 -9.73 -0.52
C PHE A 41 -12.63 -9.23 -1.89
N ASP A 42 -11.69 -8.95 -2.79
CA ASP A 42 -11.93 -8.31 -4.10
C ASP A 42 -13.01 -8.99 -4.91
N ARG A 43 -12.96 -10.32 -4.99
CA ARG A 43 -13.95 -11.11 -5.72
C ARG A 43 -15.36 -10.97 -5.14
N LEU A 44 -15.49 -10.93 -3.80
CA LEU A 44 -16.80 -10.78 -3.16
C LEU A 44 -17.29 -9.33 -3.27
N SER A 45 -16.40 -8.35 -3.15
CA SER A 45 -16.72 -6.93 -3.34
C SER A 45 -17.21 -6.65 -4.77
N ALA A 46 -16.47 -7.11 -5.78
CA ALA A 46 -16.88 -7.00 -7.17
C ALA A 46 -18.22 -7.68 -7.44
N ARG A 47 -18.46 -8.87 -6.86
CA ARG A 47 -19.75 -9.55 -6.98
C ARG A 47 -20.89 -8.74 -6.33
N ASN A 48 -20.66 -8.14 -5.17
CA ASN A 48 -21.64 -7.28 -4.51
C ASN A 48 -21.97 -6.04 -5.36
N LEU A 49 -20.96 -5.39 -5.92
CA LEU A 49 -21.13 -4.24 -6.82
C LEU A 49 -21.94 -4.62 -8.07
N LEU A 50 -21.67 -5.79 -8.67
CA LEU A 50 -22.43 -6.29 -9.81
C LEU A 50 -23.90 -6.57 -9.46
N HIS A 51 -24.17 -7.13 -8.28
CA HIS A 51 -25.55 -7.33 -7.82
C HIS A 51 -26.27 -5.99 -7.63
N LEU A 52 -25.65 -5.02 -6.94
CA LEU A 52 -26.22 -3.68 -6.74
C LEU A 52 -26.47 -2.95 -8.06
N GLN A 53 -25.55 -3.06 -9.01
CA GLN A 53 -25.71 -2.50 -10.35
C GLN A 53 -26.88 -3.14 -11.09
N SER A 54 -27.00 -4.47 -11.03
CA SER A 54 -28.11 -5.19 -11.67
C SER A 54 -29.45 -4.81 -11.05
N GLU A 55 -29.54 -4.72 -9.72
CA GLU A 55 -30.74 -4.25 -9.02
C GLU A 55 -31.11 -2.83 -9.44
N LEU A 56 -30.14 -1.93 -9.60
CA LEU A 56 -30.40 -0.57 -10.08
C LEU A 56 -30.90 -0.55 -11.53
N CYS A 57 -30.35 -1.37 -12.43
CA CYS A 57 -30.82 -1.47 -13.81
C CYS A 57 -32.28 -1.98 -13.87
N GLU A 58 -32.65 -2.94 -13.03
CA GLU A 58 -34.05 -3.41 -12.95
C GLU A 58 -35.00 -2.31 -12.46
N LEU A 59 -34.57 -1.52 -11.47
CA LEU A 59 -35.37 -0.39 -10.97
C LEU A 59 -35.46 0.75 -11.99
N GLU A 60 -34.38 1.02 -12.73
CA GLU A 60 -34.33 1.99 -13.83
C GLU A 60 -35.29 1.58 -14.95
N ALA A 61 -35.27 0.31 -15.36
CA ALA A 61 -36.21 -0.21 -16.36
C ALA A 61 -37.68 -0.09 -15.91
N GLN A 62 -37.97 -0.32 -14.63
CA GLN A 62 -39.31 -0.09 -14.06
C GLN A 62 -39.70 1.39 -14.10
N GLN A 63 -38.75 2.29 -13.81
CA GLN A 63 -38.98 3.72 -13.86
C GLN A 63 -39.26 4.19 -15.28
N ASP A 64 -38.44 3.76 -16.25
CA ASP A 64 -38.64 4.07 -17.68
C ASP A 64 -39.99 3.58 -18.19
N ALA A 65 -40.42 2.37 -17.79
CA ALA A 65 -41.73 1.85 -18.16
C ALA A 65 -42.88 2.69 -17.58
N LEU A 66 -42.75 3.18 -16.34
CA LEU A 66 -43.73 4.07 -15.72
C LEU A 66 -43.73 5.46 -16.37
N ASP A 67 -42.58 5.97 -16.79
CA ASP A 67 -42.45 7.25 -17.49
C ASP A 67 -43.04 7.19 -18.90
N ASP A 68 -42.88 6.07 -19.61
CA ASP A 68 -43.53 5.84 -20.91
C ASP A 68 -45.05 5.73 -20.80
N GLN A 69 -45.57 5.14 -19.71
CA GLN A 69 -47.01 5.16 -19.41
C GLN A 69 -47.53 6.59 -19.19
N ASP A 70 -46.79 7.45 -18.50
CA ASP A 70 -47.18 8.85 -18.29
C ASP A 70 -47.13 9.68 -19.58
N ARG A 71 -46.15 9.40 -20.44
CA ARG A 71 -46.04 10.03 -21.76
C ARG A 71 -47.31 9.83 -22.57
N ASN A 72 -47.88 8.62 -22.52
CA ASN A 72 -49.09 8.22 -23.23
C ASN A 72 -50.38 8.41 -22.42
N GLY A 73 -50.27 8.82 -21.15
CA GLY A 73 -51.38 8.96 -20.22
C GLY A 73 -52.10 10.31 -20.25
N SER A 74 -52.97 10.51 -19.26
CA SER A 74 -53.77 11.74 -19.09
C SER A 74 -52.89 12.97 -18.78
N THR A 75 -53.47 14.17 -18.96
CA THR A 75 -52.82 15.44 -18.57
C THR A 75 -52.50 15.48 -17.07
N GLU A 76 -53.30 14.80 -16.24
CA GLU A 76 -53.10 14.71 -14.79
C GLU A 76 -51.86 13.87 -14.43
N ASN A 77 -51.65 12.73 -15.09
CA ASN A 77 -50.44 11.92 -14.93
C ASN A 77 -49.17 12.73 -15.27
N LYS A 78 -49.23 13.52 -16.34
CA LYS A 78 -48.14 14.41 -16.76
C LYS A 78 -47.87 15.53 -15.74
N GLN A 79 -48.88 15.93 -14.96
CA GLN A 79 -48.72 16.92 -13.91
C GLN A 79 -47.98 16.35 -12.70
N PHE A 80 -48.28 15.12 -12.29
CA PHE A 80 -47.58 14.43 -11.20
C PHE A 80 -46.09 14.18 -11.53
N ALA A 81 -45.77 13.82 -12.77
CA ALA A 81 -44.37 13.67 -13.22
C ALA A 81 -43.55 14.96 -13.09
N ARG A 82 -44.21 16.13 -13.10
CA ARG A 82 -43.57 17.45 -12.99
C ARG A 82 -43.56 18.00 -11.57
N ASN A 83 -44.36 17.44 -10.65
CA ASN A 83 -44.53 17.97 -9.31
C ASN A 83 -44.47 16.86 -8.24
N TRP A 84 -43.29 16.72 -7.63
CA TRP A 84 -43.03 15.74 -6.58
C TRP A 84 -43.94 15.90 -5.35
N GLU A 85 -44.27 17.14 -4.97
CA GLU A 85 -45.12 17.39 -3.79
C GLU A 85 -46.53 16.86 -4.02
N GLU A 86 -47.07 17.10 -5.21
CA GLU A 86 -48.40 16.67 -5.63
C GLU A 86 -48.46 15.14 -5.80
N ALA A 87 -47.44 14.55 -6.43
CA ALA A 87 -47.30 13.10 -6.56
C ALA A 87 -47.24 12.40 -5.20
N ARG A 88 -46.55 13.00 -4.22
CA ARG A 88 -46.46 12.45 -2.87
C ARG A 88 -47.76 12.59 -2.08
N LYS A 89 -48.42 13.77 -2.12
CA LYS A 89 -49.64 14.08 -1.36
C LYS A 89 -50.87 13.34 -1.86
N HIS A 90 -50.99 13.13 -3.17
CA HIS A 90 -52.14 12.48 -3.81
C HIS A 90 -51.85 11.04 -4.28
N SER A 91 -50.92 10.35 -3.59
CA SER A 91 -50.46 9.01 -3.93
C SER A 91 -51.54 7.93 -3.70
N THR A 92 -52.47 7.80 -4.65
CA THR A 92 -53.43 6.70 -4.73
C THR A 92 -53.16 5.85 -5.98
N GLY A 93 -53.36 4.53 -5.86
CA GLY A 93 -53.11 3.58 -6.95
C GLY A 93 -51.70 3.69 -7.54
N SER A 94 -51.61 3.87 -8.85
CA SER A 94 -50.36 3.95 -9.62
C SER A 94 -49.41 5.07 -9.15
N GLN A 95 -49.91 6.18 -8.61
CA GLN A 95 -49.05 7.26 -8.12
C GLN A 95 -48.28 6.89 -6.85
N LYS A 96 -48.85 6.01 -6.02
CA LYS A 96 -48.16 5.47 -4.85
C LYS A 96 -47.00 4.58 -5.26
N GLU A 97 -47.20 3.73 -6.26
CA GLU A 97 -46.16 2.85 -6.81
C GLU A 97 -44.96 3.66 -7.34
N ARG A 98 -45.20 4.78 -8.02
CA ARG A 98 -44.16 5.70 -8.51
C ARG A 98 -43.32 6.30 -7.37
N VAL A 99 -44.00 6.82 -6.34
CA VAL A 99 -43.32 7.42 -5.17
C VAL A 99 -42.51 6.36 -4.44
N GLU A 100 -43.05 5.16 -4.26
CA GLU A 100 -42.34 4.04 -3.63
C GLU A 100 -41.13 3.58 -4.46
N LEU A 101 -41.27 3.48 -5.78
CA LEU A 101 -40.15 3.14 -6.67
C LEU A 101 -39.04 4.18 -6.58
N ALA A 102 -39.37 5.47 -6.64
CA ALA A 102 -38.39 6.55 -6.50
C ALA A 102 -37.66 6.51 -5.15
N LEU A 103 -38.34 6.13 -4.06
CA LEU A 103 -37.70 5.97 -2.75
C LEU A 103 -36.78 4.74 -2.71
N LYS A 104 -37.19 3.61 -3.29
CA LYS A 104 -36.35 2.41 -3.42
C LYS A 104 -35.08 2.68 -4.24
N ILE A 105 -35.20 3.40 -5.36
CA ILE A 105 -34.06 3.82 -6.17
C ILE A 105 -33.11 4.68 -5.36
N ARG A 106 -33.61 5.66 -4.59
CA ARG A 106 -32.76 6.52 -3.75
C ARG A 106 -31.96 5.72 -2.72
N GLU A 107 -32.59 4.75 -2.06
CA GLU A 107 -31.93 3.88 -1.10
C GLU A 107 -30.86 3.02 -1.76
N LYS A 108 -31.21 2.31 -2.84
CA LYS A 108 -30.26 1.44 -3.55
C LYS A 108 -29.11 2.19 -4.20
N LEU A 109 -29.38 3.37 -4.74
CA LEU A 109 -28.36 4.23 -5.33
C LEU A 109 -27.37 4.73 -4.27
N LYS A 110 -27.85 4.98 -3.04
CA LYS A 110 -26.99 5.32 -1.91
C LYS A 110 -26.10 4.14 -1.53
N GLU A 111 -26.67 2.95 -1.34
CA GLU A 111 -25.92 1.72 -1.02
C GLU A 111 -24.83 1.45 -2.06
N TYR A 112 -25.16 1.54 -3.35
CA TYR A 112 -24.20 1.35 -4.45
C TYR A 112 -23.06 2.37 -4.42
N LYS A 113 -23.37 3.66 -4.26
CA LYS A 113 -22.36 4.72 -4.23
C LYS A 113 -21.45 4.61 -3.01
N GLU A 114 -22.00 4.27 -1.85
CA GLU A 114 -21.23 4.04 -0.63
C GLU A 114 -20.31 2.82 -0.78
N ALA A 115 -20.82 1.72 -1.37
CA ALA A 115 -20.02 0.53 -1.65
C ALA A 115 -18.84 0.83 -2.58
N ILE A 116 -19.05 1.58 -3.67
CA ILE A 116 -17.97 1.99 -4.58
C ILE A 116 -16.91 2.84 -3.86
N LEU A 117 -17.34 3.80 -3.04
CA LEU A 117 -16.40 4.68 -2.35
C LEU A 117 -15.53 3.91 -1.36
N LEU A 118 -16.13 2.97 -0.63
CA LEU A 118 -15.40 2.09 0.28
C LEU A 118 -14.42 1.20 -0.49
N ASP A 119 -14.85 0.59 -1.60
CA ASP A 119 -14.02 -0.29 -2.41
C ASP A 119 -12.86 0.47 -3.07
N THR A 120 -13.12 1.67 -3.59
CA THR A 120 -12.08 2.57 -4.13
C THR A 120 -11.03 2.90 -3.07
N THR A 121 -11.49 3.17 -1.83
CA THR A 121 -10.58 3.44 -0.71
C THR A 121 -9.72 2.23 -0.42
N LEU A 122 -10.30 1.03 -0.35
CA LEU A 122 -9.58 -0.22 -0.10
C LEU A 122 -8.61 -0.59 -1.24
N LEU A 123 -8.99 -0.36 -2.50
CA LEU A 123 -8.13 -0.59 -3.67
C LEU A 123 -6.96 0.39 -3.75
N SER A 124 -7.08 1.59 -3.16
CA SER A 124 -5.99 2.57 -3.10
C SER A 124 -4.91 2.23 -2.06
N LEU A 125 -5.25 1.38 -1.09
CA LEU A 125 -4.31 0.93 -0.07
C LEU A 125 -3.30 -0.07 -0.65
N GLN A 126 -2.09 -0.06 -0.08
CA GLN A 126 -0.99 -0.87 -0.58
C GLN A 126 -1.07 -2.31 -0.05
N PRO A 127 -0.67 -3.30 -0.87
CA PRO A 127 -0.47 -4.66 -0.39
C PRO A 127 0.70 -4.73 0.60
N PRO A 128 0.77 -5.78 1.44
CA PRO A 128 1.93 -6.01 2.30
C PRO A 128 3.19 -6.31 1.46
N SER A 129 4.36 -5.89 1.95
CA SER A 129 5.63 -6.31 1.35
C SER A 129 5.83 -7.82 1.47
N ASP A 130 6.51 -8.44 0.50
CA ASP A 130 6.74 -9.90 0.44
C ASP A 130 7.26 -10.48 1.75
N ARG A 131 8.14 -9.75 2.42
CA ARG A 131 8.73 -10.18 3.71
C ARG A 131 7.71 -10.23 4.84
N VAL A 132 6.83 -9.22 4.90
CA VAL A 132 5.76 -9.16 5.90
C VAL A 132 4.75 -10.26 5.60
N TRP A 133 4.42 -10.47 4.33
CA TRP A 133 3.55 -11.56 3.89
C TRP A 133 4.16 -12.94 4.25
N ASP A 134 5.44 -13.17 3.98
CA ASP A 134 6.16 -14.40 4.36
C ASP A 134 6.16 -14.61 5.87
N ALA A 135 6.42 -13.57 6.67
CA ALA A 135 6.39 -13.66 8.12
C ALA A 135 4.98 -13.97 8.65
N LEU A 136 3.96 -13.32 8.09
CA LEU A 136 2.56 -13.59 8.41
C LEU A 136 2.18 -15.01 8.07
N ARG A 137 2.56 -15.51 6.88
CA ARG A 137 2.28 -16.87 6.43
C ARG A 137 2.95 -17.91 7.31
N HIS A 138 4.24 -17.72 7.64
CA HIS A 138 4.95 -18.61 8.56
C HIS A 138 4.28 -18.66 9.94
N LYS A 139 3.94 -17.48 10.49
CA LYS A 139 3.27 -17.41 11.79
C LYS A 139 1.86 -18.02 11.74
N PHE A 140 1.09 -17.71 10.70
CA PHE A 140 -0.27 -18.19 10.52
C PHE A 140 -0.32 -19.71 10.36
N HIS A 141 0.61 -20.31 9.61
CA HIS A 141 0.70 -21.76 9.47
C HIS A 141 1.51 -22.43 10.58
N ASN A 142 1.85 -21.72 11.67
CA ASN A 142 2.61 -22.27 12.80
C ASN A 142 3.85 -23.09 12.37
N ILE A 143 4.50 -22.66 11.28
CA ILE A 143 5.64 -23.37 10.70
C ILE A 143 6.81 -23.24 11.67
N SER A 144 7.47 -24.36 11.97
CA SER A 144 8.61 -24.42 12.88
C SER A 144 9.78 -25.15 12.21
N PRO A 145 11.04 -24.91 12.62
CA PRO A 145 12.21 -25.55 12.00
C PRO A 145 12.18 -27.09 11.97
N GLY A 146 11.39 -27.73 12.83
CA GLY A 146 11.19 -29.18 12.87
C GLY A 146 9.91 -29.70 12.20
N ASP A 147 9.00 -28.81 11.79
CA ASP A 147 7.75 -29.15 11.11
C ASP A 147 7.46 -28.14 10.00
N LEU A 148 7.91 -28.51 8.79
CA LEU A 148 7.73 -27.70 7.58
C LEU A 148 6.30 -27.73 7.04
N LYS A 149 5.46 -28.67 7.48
CA LYS A 149 4.07 -28.77 7.02
C LYS A 149 3.19 -27.78 7.77
N GLY A 150 3.47 -27.59 9.07
CA GLY A 150 2.75 -26.67 9.94
C GLY A 150 1.25 -26.98 10.03
N TRP A 151 0.49 -26.05 10.60
CA TRP A 151 -0.97 -26.08 10.66
C TRP A 151 -1.54 -24.65 10.74
N PRO A 152 -2.63 -24.36 10.03
CA PRO A 152 -3.21 -23.02 10.00
C PRO A 152 -3.80 -22.65 11.36
N THR A 153 -3.55 -21.41 11.79
CA THR A 153 -4.03 -20.88 13.08
C THR A 153 -5.55 -20.76 13.09
N LEU A 154 -6.16 -20.46 11.93
CA LEU A 154 -7.61 -20.44 11.75
C LEU A 154 -8.06 -21.65 10.93
N GLY A 155 -9.18 -22.26 11.34
CA GLY A 155 -9.76 -23.42 10.68
C GLY A 155 -10.88 -23.09 9.69
N GLY A 156 -11.49 -24.14 9.13
CA GLY A 156 -12.64 -24.04 8.23
C GLY A 156 -12.32 -23.29 6.93
N ALA A 157 -13.21 -22.39 6.51
CA ALA A 157 -13.02 -21.59 5.30
C ALA A 157 -11.95 -20.50 5.43
N SER A 158 -11.44 -20.26 6.65
CA SER A 158 -10.41 -19.23 6.92
C SER A 158 -8.98 -19.75 6.81
N ILE A 159 -8.77 -21.04 6.48
CA ILE A 159 -7.44 -21.64 6.33
C ILE A 159 -6.62 -20.92 5.25
N ALA A 160 -7.27 -20.42 4.21
CA ALA A 160 -6.66 -19.79 3.05
C ALA A 160 -6.67 -18.24 3.11
N ILE A 161 -6.92 -17.63 4.27
CA ILE A 161 -7.19 -16.18 4.37
C ILE A 161 -6.00 -15.29 3.96
N LEU A 162 -4.77 -15.84 3.94
CA LEU A 162 -3.53 -15.14 3.58
C LEU A 162 -2.85 -15.74 2.33
N GLU A 163 -3.52 -16.62 1.58
CA GLU A 163 -2.89 -17.32 0.44
C GLU A 163 -2.60 -16.41 -0.76
N ASP A 164 -3.53 -15.51 -1.06
CA ASP A 164 -3.44 -14.56 -2.17
C ASP A 164 -2.93 -13.21 -1.66
N GLN A 165 -1.71 -12.83 -2.03
CA GLN A 165 -1.08 -11.58 -1.59
C GLN A 165 -1.73 -10.34 -2.20
N ASP A 166 -2.28 -10.44 -3.41
CA ASP A 166 -2.87 -9.31 -4.14
C ASP A 166 -4.25 -8.93 -3.57
N ASP A 167 -4.95 -9.90 -2.95
CA ASP A 167 -6.21 -9.72 -2.22
C ASP A 167 -5.97 -9.31 -0.74
N LEU A 168 -4.74 -8.93 -0.37
CA LEU A 168 -4.40 -8.41 0.96
C LEU A 168 -4.18 -6.91 0.96
N VAL A 169 -4.51 -6.30 2.09
CA VAL A 169 -4.33 -4.87 2.33
C VAL A 169 -3.61 -4.64 3.65
N SER A 170 -2.60 -3.77 3.62
CA SER A 170 -1.93 -3.29 4.83
C SER A 170 -2.63 -2.03 5.34
N LEU A 171 -3.14 -2.06 6.58
CA LEU A 171 -3.81 -0.88 7.17
C LEU A 171 -2.85 0.27 7.47
N LYS A 172 -1.54 -0.02 7.52
CA LYS A 172 -0.50 0.99 7.56
C LYS A 172 0.46 0.72 6.40
N PRO A 173 0.59 1.63 5.43
CA PRO A 173 1.56 1.46 4.37
C PRO A 173 2.96 1.31 5.00
N PRO A 174 3.78 0.35 4.54
CA PRO A 174 5.17 0.29 4.96
C PRO A 174 5.81 1.65 4.64
N ALA A 175 6.48 2.25 5.62
CA ALA A 175 7.12 3.55 5.44
C ALA A 175 8.00 3.49 4.19
N GLU A 176 7.76 4.41 3.25
CA GLU A 176 8.33 4.48 1.90
C GLU A 176 9.61 3.64 1.77
N GLN A 177 9.47 2.42 1.25
CA GLN A 177 10.59 1.54 1.02
C GLN A 177 11.34 2.07 -0.20
N ASP A 178 12.31 2.97 0.03
CA ASP A 178 13.23 3.41 -1.00
C ASP A 178 13.78 2.18 -1.75
N ARG A 179 13.87 2.26 -3.09
CA ARG A 179 14.39 1.16 -3.94
C ARG A 179 15.77 0.68 -3.49
N LEU A 180 16.51 1.56 -2.83
CA LEU A 180 17.78 1.23 -2.19
C LEU A 180 17.64 0.48 -0.87
N THR A 181 16.62 0.79 -0.06
CA THR A 181 16.32 0.08 1.19
C THR A 181 15.99 -1.37 0.92
N SER A 182 15.29 -1.69 -0.19
CA SER A 182 15.12 -3.08 -0.61
C SER A 182 16.44 -3.69 -1.11
N PHE A 183 17.15 -3.03 -2.02
CA PHE A 183 18.40 -3.53 -2.61
C PHE A 183 19.52 -3.79 -1.58
N VAL A 184 19.76 -2.86 -0.67
CA VAL A 184 20.76 -3.00 0.40
C VAL A 184 20.35 -4.09 1.38
N ARG A 185 19.06 -4.23 1.66
CA ARG A 185 18.57 -5.27 2.56
C ARG A 185 18.58 -6.67 1.92
N ASP A 186 18.40 -6.77 0.60
CA ASP A 186 18.49 -8.03 -0.14
C ASP A 186 19.95 -8.47 -0.34
N ARG A 187 20.86 -7.54 -0.62
CA ARG A 187 22.27 -7.85 -0.88
C ARG A 187 23.13 -7.90 0.38
N PHE A 188 22.84 -7.08 1.39
CA PHE A 188 23.63 -6.97 2.62
C PHE A 188 22.85 -7.37 3.88
N GLY A 189 21.71 -8.04 3.76
CA GLY A 189 20.90 -8.50 4.90
C GLY A 189 21.68 -9.34 5.93
N PHE A 190 22.73 -10.03 5.51
CA PHE A 190 23.65 -10.79 6.37
C PHE A 190 24.51 -9.91 7.31
N ILE A 191 24.87 -8.69 6.91
CA ILE A 191 25.72 -7.80 7.72
C ILE A 191 24.91 -7.17 8.87
N PHE A 192 23.62 -6.98 8.64
CA PHE A 192 22.72 -6.34 9.60
C PHE A 192 21.88 -7.34 10.40
N SER A 193 21.97 -8.65 10.09
CA SER A 193 21.34 -9.72 10.86
C SER A 193 22.09 -10.02 12.16
N LYS A 194 21.61 -9.50 13.29
CA LYS A 194 21.88 -10.15 14.57
C LYS A 194 20.91 -11.31 14.74
N ALA A 195 21.46 -12.53 14.83
CA ALA A 195 20.74 -13.66 15.37
C ALA A 195 20.54 -13.43 16.86
N THR A 196 19.35 -12.98 17.27
CA THR A 196 18.92 -13.10 18.66
C THR A 196 18.32 -14.48 18.86
N ALA A 197 19.03 -15.30 19.63
CA ALA A 197 18.59 -16.61 20.07
C ALA A 197 17.59 -16.44 21.22
N SER A 198 16.31 -16.25 20.89
CA SER A 198 15.14 -16.74 21.64
C SER A 198 13.89 -16.09 21.05
N ASP A 199 13.00 -16.92 20.55
CA ASP A 199 11.72 -16.58 19.90
C ASP A 199 11.81 -16.09 18.45
N ASP A 200 11.13 -16.82 17.57
CA ASP A 200 11.42 -17.00 16.15
C ASP A 200 10.83 -15.90 15.23
N THR A 201 10.99 -14.64 15.62
CA THR A 201 10.59 -13.49 14.79
C THR A 201 11.71 -12.47 14.75
N ARG A 202 12.48 -12.47 13.65
CA ARG A 202 13.54 -11.49 13.40
C ARG A 202 12.91 -10.12 13.10
N TYR A 203 12.60 -9.37 14.14
CA TYR A 203 12.22 -7.95 14.06
C TYR A 203 13.47 -7.11 13.76
N PHE A 204 13.55 -6.56 12.55
CA PHE A 204 14.57 -5.57 12.19
C PHE A 204 13.97 -4.17 12.30
N PRO A 205 14.49 -3.27 13.17
CA PRO A 205 14.00 -1.90 13.24
C PRO A 205 14.31 -1.17 11.93
N GLU A 206 13.27 -0.91 11.13
CA GLU A 206 13.35 -0.32 9.79
C GLU A 206 14.07 1.03 9.78
N HIS A 207 13.91 1.81 10.86
CA HIS A 207 14.54 3.12 11.03
C HIS A 207 16.07 3.10 10.88
N ARG A 208 16.76 2.03 11.30
CA ARG A 208 18.23 1.99 11.20
C ARG A 208 18.70 1.80 9.76
N ILE A 209 17.88 1.16 8.95
CA ILE A 209 18.20 0.83 7.57
C ILE A 209 17.98 2.06 6.70
N THR A 210 16.88 2.79 6.91
CA THR A 210 16.64 4.07 6.23
C THR A 210 17.77 5.06 6.49
N VAL A 211 18.19 5.23 7.75
CA VAL A 211 19.32 6.14 8.09
C VAL A 211 20.62 5.70 7.43
N PHE A 212 20.95 4.41 7.45
CA PHE A 212 22.17 3.90 6.80
C PHE A 212 22.16 4.14 5.29
N VAL A 213 21.03 3.88 4.64
CA VAL A 213 20.83 4.10 3.20
C VAL A 213 20.97 5.56 2.84
N THR A 214 20.36 6.47 3.60
CA THR A 214 20.49 7.92 3.40
C THR A 214 21.93 8.40 3.57
N ILE A 215 22.65 7.90 4.57
CA ILE A 215 24.08 8.23 4.77
C ILE A 215 24.90 7.74 3.58
N LEU A 216 24.71 6.47 3.17
CA LEU A 216 25.45 5.89 2.05
C LEU A 216 25.18 6.65 0.73
N SER A 217 23.91 6.96 0.43
CA SER A 217 23.55 7.70 -0.79
C SER A 217 24.16 9.11 -0.80
N THR A 218 24.15 9.80 0.34
CA THR A 218 24.76 11.13 0.50
C THR A 218 26.28 11.07 0.30
N VAL A 219 26.95 10.06 0.85
CA VAL A 219 28.40 9.86 0.70
C VAL A 219 28.76 9.57 -0.76
N VAL A 220 28.03 8.68 -1.45
CA VAL A 220 28.27 8.37 -2.86
C VAL A 220 28.04 9.60 -3.74
N ALA A 221 26.97 10.37 -3.51
CA ALA A 221 26.70 11.61 -4.24
C ALA A 221 27.82 12.65 -4.03
N ALA A 222 28.32 12.81 -2.81
CA ALA A 222 29.42 13.72 -2.51
C ALA A 222 30.74 13.27 -3.19
N MET A 223 31.05 11.97 -3.16
CA MET A 223 32.22 11.41 -3.85
C MET A 223 32.13 11.60 -5.37
N LEU A 224 30.95 11.43 -5.97
CA LEU A 224 30.74 11.70 -7.39
C LEU A 224 30.96 13.17 -7.74
N LEU A 225 30.51 14.10 -6.88
CA LEU A 225 30.70 15.53 -7.09
C LEU A 225 32.17 15.93 -6.98
N VAL A 226 32.84 15.56 -5.89
CA VAL A 226 34.25 15.88 -5.69
C VAL A 226 35.13 15.18 -6.73
N GLY A 227 34.86 13.90 -7.02
CA GLY A 227 35.59 13.12 -8.01
C GLY A 227 35.47 13.69 -9.42
N ALA A 228 34.27 14.16 -9.81
CA ALA A 228 34.08 14.84 -11.09
C ALA A 228 34.93 16.12 -11.19
N ILE A 229 34.91 16.96 -10.16
CA ILE A 229 35.68 18.22 -10.13
C ILE A 229 37.18 17.94 -10.24
N VAL A 230 37.71 16.99 -9.46
CA VAL A 230 39.14 16.63 -9.49
C VAL A 230 39.55 16.09 -10.86
N ASN A 231 38.76 15.18 -11.45
CA ASN A 231 39.07 14.63 -12.76
C ASN A 231 38.98 15.68 -13.89
N LEU A 232 38.00 16.59 -13.81
CA LEU A 232 37.88 17.71 -14.75
C LEU A 232 39.02 18.72 -14.62
N TYR A 233 39.60 18.86 -13.43
CA TYR A 233 40.79 19.69 -13.20
C TYR A 233 42.05 19.08 -13.84
N VAL A 234 42.28 17.78 -13.68
CA VAL A 234 43.49 17.09 -14.17
C VAL A 234 43.49 16.97 -15.70
N VAL A 235 42.33 16.70 -16.32
CA VAL A 235 42.24 16.50 -17.76
C VAL A 235 42.28 17.84 -18.49
N LYS A 236 43.28 18.04 -19.36
CA LYS A 236 43.45 19.27 -20.16
C LYS A 236 42.73 19.25 -21.52
N SER A 237 42.43 18.07 -22.06
CA SER A 237 41.81 17.94 -23.38
C SER A 237 40.32 18.26 -23.36
N GLN A 238 39.88 19.19 -24.22
CA GLN A 238 38.51 19.68 -24.27
C GLN A 238 37.48 18.61 -24.69
N LYS A 239 37.85 17.70 -25.59
CA LYS A 239 36.99 16.57 -25.99
C LYS A 239 36.73 15.62 -24.82
N TRP A 240 37.76 15.32 -24.04
CA TRP A 240 37.66 14.46 -22.86
C TRP A 240 36.89 15.13 -21.71
N ARG A 241 37.04 16.44 -21.52
CA ARG A 241 36.24 17.20 -20.53
C ARG A 241 34.74 17.08 -20.83
N LEU A 242 34.33 17.28 -22.08
CA LEU A 242 32.92 17.16 -22.47
C LEU A 242 32.39 15.73 -22.23
N GLY A 243 33.17 14.71 -22.59
CA GLY A 243 32.83 13.31 -22.31
C GLY A 243 32.69 13.01 -20.81
N LEU A 244 33.59 13.54 -19.99
CA LEU A 244 33.53 13.37 -18.52
C LEU A 244 32.30 14.04 -17.91
N ILE A 245 31.92 15.24 -18.37
CA ILE A 245 30.67 15.88 -17.91
C ILE A 245 29.48 14.98 -18.21
N ALA A 246 29.37 14.45 -19.43
CA ALA A 246 28.27 13.57 -19.81
C ALA A 246 28.24 12.29 -18.93
N ILE A 247 29.39 11.67 -18.71
CA ILE A 247 29.52 10.44 -17.90
C ILE A 247 29.15 10.73 -16.43
N TYR A 248 29.70 11.77 -15.81
CA TYR A 248 29.41 12.09 -14.41
C TYR A 248 27.97 12.52 -14.20
N THR A 249 27.39 13.29 -15.12
CA THR A 249 25.98 13.67 -15.06
C THR A 249 25.07 12.44 -15.18
N ALA A 250 25.36 11.51 -16.10
CA ALA A 250 24.60 10.27 -16.23
C ALA A 250 24.76 9.36 -15.00
N LEU A 251 25.97 9.25 -14.46
CA LEU A 251 26.26 8.45 -13.26
C LEU A 251 25.58 9.05 -12.03
N PHE A 252 25.59 10.36 -11.87
CA PHE A 252 24.85 11.06 -10.80
C PHE A 252 23.34 10.84 -10.93
N ALA A 253 22.77 11.05 -12.12
CA ALA A 253 21.34 10.84 -12.37
C ALA A 253 20.93 9.39 -12.07
N THR A 254 21.74 8.42 -12.52
CA THR A 254 21.52 7.00 -12.26
C THR A 254 21.61 6.69 -10.77
N THR A 255 22.60 7.27 -10.09
CA THR A 255 22.77 7.13 -8.64
C THR A 255 21.56 7.68 -7.92
N VAL A 256 21.13 8.93 -8.17
CA VAL A 256 19.95 9.50 -7.51
C VAL A 256 18.69 8.69 -7.84
N ALA A 257 18.47 8.31 -9.10
CA ALA A 257 17.29 7.55 -9.52
C ALA A 257 17.20 6.13 -8.93
N LEU A 258 18.34 5.48 -8.65
CA LEU A 258 18.40 4.17 -8.04
C LEU A 258 18.52 4.25 -6.51
N LEU A 259 19.14 5.30 -6.00
CA LEU A 259 19.51 5.48 -4.60
C LEU A 259 18.55 6.32 -3.77
N THR A 260 17.57 6.99 -4.38
CA THR A 260 16.59 7.77 -3.62
C THR A 260 15.17 7.53 -4.12
N SER A 261 14.17 7.88 -3.31
CA SER A 261 12.76 7.97 -3.66
C SER A 261 12.40 9.27 -4.39
N ALA A 262 13.39 9.97 -4.94
CA ALA A 262 13.17 11.23 -5.62
C ALA A 262 12.19 11.07 -6.79
N ARG A 263 11.20 11.96 -6.86
CA ARG A 263 10.25 12.01 -7.98
C ARG A 263 11.03 12.30 -9.27
N ARG A 264 10.48 11.88 -10.42
CA ARG A 264 11.12 12.13 -11.73
C ARG A 264 11.56 13.60 -11.90
N ALA A 265 10.69 14.54 -11.51
CA ALA A 265 10.99 15.97 -11.56
C ALA A 265 12.17 16.39 -10.65
N GLU A 266 12.29 15.80 -9.47
CA GLU A 266 13.38 16.08 -8.52
C GLU A 266 14.71 15.52 -9.05
N VAL A 267 14.70 14.32 -9.64
CA VAL A 267 15.88 13.74 -10.31
C VAL A 267 16.34 14.65 -11.45
N PHE A 268 15.42 15.14 -12.28
CA PHE A 268 15.76 16.07 -13.37
C PHE A 268 16.35 17.38 -12.83
N ALA A 269 15.73 17.97 -11.80
CA ALA A 269 16.21 19.22 -11.20
C ALA A 269 17.61 19.06 -10.58
N ALA A 270 17.83 17.99 -9.81
CA ALA A 270 19.12 17.68 -9.20
C ALA A 270 20.20 17.43 -10.27
N THR A 271 19.86 16.70 -11.33
CA THR A 271 20.78 16.41 -12.44
C THR A 271 21.14 17.69 -13.22
N ALA A 272 20.17 18.58 -13.46
CA ALA A 272 20.41 19.86 -14.11
C ALA A 272 21.32 20.76 -13.26
N ALA A 273 21.07 20.84 -11.95
CA ALA A 273 21.91 21.59 -11.02
C ALA A 273 23.35 21.03 -10.99
N TYR A 274 23.50 19.70 -10.90
CA TYR A 274 24.80 19.04 -10.93
C TYR A 274 25.54 19.31 -12.25
N SER A 275 24.88 19.16 -13.39
CA SER A 275 25.45 19.44 -14.71
C SER A 275 25.88 20.90 -14.84
N ALA A 276 25.10 21.84 -14.31
CA ALA A 276 25.44 23.26 -14.34
C ALA A 276 26.75 23.53 -13.58
N VAL A 277 26.93 22.94 -12.39
CA VAL A 277 28.17 23.07 -11.60
C VAL A 277 29.38 22.54 -12.38
N LEU A 278 29.26 21.38 -13.03
CA LEU A 278 30.35 20.82 -13.83
C LEU A 278 30.70 21.69 -15.04
N VAL A 279 29.69 22.21 -15.75
CA VAL A 279 29.88 23.06 -16.92
C VAL A 279 30.55 24.39 -16.53
N VAL A 280 30.12 25.02 -15.43
CA VAL A 280 30.75 26.26 -14.93
C VAL A 280 32.23 26.03 -14.61
N PHE A 281 32.57 24.91 -13.99
CA PHE A 281 33.97 24.58 -13.66
C PHE A 281 34.85 24.40 -14.90
N VAL A 282 34.30 23.83 -15.99
CA VAL A 282 35.02 23.71 -17.26
C VAL A 282 35.14 25.05 -17.97
N SER A 283 34.08 25.86 -17.98
CA SER A 283 34.07 27.18 -18.63
C SER A 283 35.00 28.19 -17.96
N GLY A 284 35.11 28.17 -16.62
CA GLY A 284 36.04 29.05 -15.91
C GLY A 284 37.52 28.76 -16.18
N ASN A 285 37.84 27.53 -16.57
CA ASN A 285 39.21 27.08 -16.86
C ASN A 285 39.58 27.20 -18.35
N LEU A 286 38.68 27.71 -19.19
CA LEU A 286 38.91 28.06 -20.60
C LEU A 286 39.24 29.56 -20.79
N GLY A 287 39.15 30.36 -19.72
CA GLY A 287 39.36 31.81 -19.73
C GLY A 287 40.77 32.29 -19.35
N ASN A 288 41.72 31.36 -19.12
CA ASN A 288 43.14 31.65 -18.88
C ASN A 288 44.02 30.99 -19.94
#